data_AF-A0A258CML0-F1
#
_entry.id   AF-A0A258CML0-F1
#
_cell.length_a   1.000
_cell.length_b   1.000
_cell.length_c   1.000
_cell.angle_alpha   90.00
_cell.angle_beta   90.00
_cell.angle_gamma   90.00
#
_symmetry.space_group_name_H-M   'P 1'
#
loop_
_entity.id
_entity.type
_entity.pdbx_description
1 polymer ?
#
loop_
_entity_poly.entity_id
_entity_poly.type
_entity_poly.pdbx_seq_one_letter_code
_entity_poly.pdbx_strand_id
1 'polypeptide(L)' 'RSKVSGLPLRQGDVVTIETSGGGGHGDPAARDPAALRRDLELGFVTAAAAARDYGTPPKENEA' A
#
# COMPACT_ATOMS: atom_id res chain seq x y z
N ARG A 1 -13.21 -13.64 6.26
CA ARG A 1 -14.55 -13.63 6.90
C ARG A 1 -14.57 -12.43 7.86
N SER A 2 -15.21 -11.32 7.53
CA SER A 2 -15.50 -10.32 8.56
C SER A 2 -16.34 -11.01 9.63
N LYS A 3 -15.93 -10.92 10.90
CA LYS A 3 -16.58 -11.63 12.02
C LYS A 3 -17.78 -10.84 12.57
N VAL A 4 -18.50 -10.11 11.72
CA VAL A 4 -19.63 -9.28 12.15
C VAL A 4 -20.77 -9.45 11.16
N SER A 5 -21.94 -9.85 11.66
CA SER A 5 -23.18 -10.00 10.90
C SER A 5 -24.34 -9.41 11.69
N GLY A 6 -25.25 -8.69 11.03
CA GLY A 6 -26.46 -8.15 11.66
C GLY A 6 -26.25 -6.93 12.56
N LEU A 7 -25.19 -6.14 12.34
CA LEU A 7 -24.99 -4.88 13.06
C LEU A 7 -26.07 -3.86 12.62
N PRO A 8 -26.93 -3.37 13.53
CA PRO A 8 -27.93 -2.36 13.17
C PRO A 8 -27.24 -1.01 12.94
N LEU A 9 -27.46 -0.43 11.75
CA LEU A 9 -26.97 0.91 11.40
C LEU A 9 -28.07 1.94 11.66
N ARG A 10 -27.67 3.12 12.12
CA ARG A 10 -28.53 4.29 12.31
C ARG A 10 -28.25 5.32 11.23
N GLN A 11 -29.18 6.25 11.05
CA GLN A 11 -28.97 7.41 10.19
C GLN A 11 -27.75 8.20 10.68
N GLY A 12 -26.79 8.44 9.80
CA GLY A 12 -25.54 9.16 10.10
C GLY A 12 -24.33 8.25 10.35
N ASP A 13 -24.51 6.92 10.44
CA ASP A 13 -23.38 6.00 10.57
C ASP A 13 -22.56 5.90 9.27
N VAL A 14 -21.24 5.74 9.40
CA VAL A 14 -20.32 5.53 8.27
C VAL A 14 -19.82 4.10 8.28
N VAL A 15 -19.96 3.41 7.15
CA VAL A 15 -19.44 2.06 6.95
C VAL A 15 -18.17 2.13 6.12
N THR A 16 -17.05 1.65 6.68
CA THR A 16 -15.79 1.46 5.93
C THR A 16 -15.62 -0.01 5.63
N ILE A 17 -15.39 -0.34 4.36
CA ILE A 17 -15.12 -1.70 3.91
C ILE A 17 -13.65 -1.80 3.55
N GLU A 18 -12.91 -2.59 4.31
CA GLU A 18 -11.50 -2.88 4.04
C GLU A 18 -11.37 -4.32 3.56
N THR A 19 -10.73 -4.49 2.41
CA THR A 19 -10.41 -5.81 1.86
C THR A 19 -8.95 -6.13 2.13
N SER A 20 -8.66 -7.40 2.46
CA SER A 20 -7.28 -7.86 2.57
C SER A 20 -6.57 -7.75 1.22
N GLY A 21 -5.32 -7.29 1.23
CA GLY A 21 -4.41 -7.42 0.09
C GLY A 21 -3.82 -8.83 -0.06
N GLY A 22 -2.96 -9.00 -1.07
CA GLY A 22 -2.13 -10.19 -1.23
C GLY A 22 -0.87 -10.16 -0.34
N GLY A 23 -0.21 -11.31 -0.20
CA GLY A 23 1.12 -11.39 0.44
C GLY A 23 2.23 -10.98 -0.51
N GLY A 24 3.34 -10.46 0.04
CA GLY A 24 4.55 -10.13 -0.72
C GLY A 24 5.37 -11.37 -1.09
N HIS A 25 6.28 -11.21 -2.06
CA HIS A 25 7.22 -12.25 -2.48
C HIS A 25 8.60 -11.65 -2.78
N GLY A 26 9.66 -12.35 -2.36
CA GLY A 26 11.05 -11.92 -2.55
C GLY A 26 11.50 -10.87 -1.55
N ASP A 27 12.71 -10.36 -1.76
CA ASP A 27 13.27 -9.25 -0.99
C ASP A 27 12.68 -7.92 -1.48
N PRO A 28 12.00 -7.14 -0.62
CA PRO A 28 11.51 -5.81 -0.98
C PRO A 28 12.58 -4.87 -1.53
N ALA A 29 13.82 -4.93 -1.03
CA ALA A 29 14.91 -4.07 -1.48
C ALA A 29 15.35 -4.37 -2.93
N ALA A 30 14.99 -5.54 -3.45
CA ALA A 30 15.26 -5.94 -4.83
C ALA A 30 14.16 -5.53 -5.82
N ARG A 31 13.11 -4.81 -5.38
CA ARG A 31 12.07 -4.30 -6.30
C ARG A 31 12.68 -3.30 -7.28
N ASP A 32 12.34 -3.43 -8.56
CA ASP A 32 12.74 -2.49 -9.61
C ASP A 32 12.33 -1.05 -9.23
N PRO A 33 13.29 -0.09 -9.18
CA PRO A 33 12.99 1.31 -8.89
C PRO A 33 11.93 1.93 -9.81
N ALA A 34 11.88 1.54 -11.09
CA ALA A 34 10.88 2.06 -12.02
C ALA A 34 9.46 1.55 -11.67
N ALA A 35 9.36 0.29 -11.25
CA ALA A 35 8.10 -0.28 -10.76
C ALA A 35 7.65 0.39 -9.45
N LEU A 36 8.57 0.62 -8.51
CA LEU A 36 8.25 1.30 -7.25
C LEU A 36 7.79 2.75 -7.48
N ARG A 37 8.42 3.48 -8.40
CA ARG A 37 7.97 4.83 -8.81
C ARG A 37 6.55 4.80 -9.36
N ARG A 38 6.25 3.84 -10.24
CA ARG A 38 4.89 3.66 -10.77
C ARG A 38 3.88 3.35 -9.67
N ASP A 39 4.23 2.54 -8.68
CA ASP A 39 3.34 2.23 -7.56
C ASP A 39 3.02 3.46 -6.70
N LEU A 40 4.01 4.35 -6.52
CA LEU A 40 3.84 5.64 -5.84
C LEU A 40 2.92 6.57 -6.63
N GLU A 41 3.12 6.68 -7.95
CA GLU A 41 2.29 7.50 -8.84
C GLU A 41 0.83 7.01 -8.87
N LEU A 42 0.63 5.69 -8.81
CA LEU A 42 -0.70 5.08 -8.77
C LEU A 42 -1.32 5.05 -7.37
N GLY A 43 -0.59 5.45 -6.33
CA GLY A 43 -1.07 5.43 -4.96
C GLY A 43 -1.23 4.04 -4.35
N PHE A 44 -0.63 3.01 -4.96
CA PHE A 44 -0.61 1.66 -4.38
C PHE A 44 0.28 1.58 -3.14
N VAL A 45 1.32 2.41 -3.09
CA VAL A 45 2.22 2.55 -1.95
C VAL A 45 2.34 4.04 -1.61
N THR A 46 2.44 4.37 -0.32
CA THR A 46 2.73 5.74 0.12
C THR A 46 4.23 5.98 0.16
N ALA A 47 4.69 7.22 0.03
CA ALA A 47 6.12 7.54 0.15
C ALA A 47 6.75 7.04 1.47
N ALA A 48 6.00 7.13 2.57
CA ALA A 48 6.44 6.62 3.87
C ALA A 48 6.55 5.09 3.91
N ALA A 49 5.60 4.37 3.31
CA ALA A 49 5.67 2.91 3.18
C ALA A 49 6.81 2.49 2.25
N ALA A 50 7.01 3.21 1.14
CA ALA A 50 8.11 2.97 0.22
C ALA A 50 9.47 3.04 0.93
N ALA A 51 9.72 4.10 1.69
CA ALA A 51 10.95 4.28 2.44
C ALA A 51 11.18 3.22 3.52
N ARG A 52 10.11 2.80 4.22
CA ARG A 52 10.19 1.79 5.28
C ARG A 52 10.45 0.39 4.73
N ASP A 53 9.74 0.01 3.66
CA ASP A 53 9.66 -1.38 3.23
C ASP A 53 10.63 -1.69 2.08
N TYR A 54 10.86 -0.75 1.17
CA TYR A 54 11.70 -0.95 -0.03
C TYR A 54 13.05 -0.23 0.06
N GLY A 55 13.26 0.58 1.10
CA GLY A 55 14.40 1.46 1.24
C GLY A 55 14.27 2.75 0.43
N THR A 56 15.34 3.54 0.39
CA THR A 56 15.36 4.76 -0.42
C THR A 56 15.76 4.38 -1.84
N PRO A 57 14.93 4.63 -2.88
CA PRO A 57 15.38 4.43 -4.24
C PRO A 57 16.66 5.24 -4.49
N PRO A 58 17.64 4.72 -5.25
CA PRO A 58 18.84 5.47 -5.56
C PRO A 58 18.45 6.82 -6.14
N LYS A 59 19.07 7.91 -5.65
CA LYS A 59 18.91 9.21 -6.31
C LYS A 59 19.39 9.04 -7.75
N GLU A 60 18.53 9.33 -8.73
CA GLU A 60 18.99 9.46 -10.11
C GLU A 60 20.10 10.50 -10.10
N ASN A 61 21.31 10.09 -10.46
CA ASN A 61 22.46 10.97 -10.53
C ASN A 61 22.15 12.09 -11.52
N GLU A 62 22.46 13.32 -11.10
CA GLU A 62 22.72 14.44 -12.01
C GLU A 62 23.61 13.97 -13.16
N ALA A 63 23.11 14.12 -14.40
CA ALA A 63 23.87 14.16 -15.63
C ALA A 63 23.17 15.11 -16.59
#